data_AF-A0A951RSR8-F1
#
_entry.id   AF-A0A951RSR8-F1
#
_cell.length_a   1.000
_cell.length_b   1.000
_cell.length_c   1.000
_cell.angle_alpha   90.00
_cell.angle_beta   90.00
_cell.angle_gamma   90.00
#
_symmetry.space_group_name_H-M   'P 1'
#
loop_
_entity.id
_entity.type
_entity.pdbx_description
1 polymer ?
#
loop_
_entity_poly.entity_id
_entity_poly.type
_entity_poly.pdbx_seq_one_letter_code
_entity_poly.pdbx_strand_id
1 'polypeptide(L)'
;MVRNKNEWRRRMAEKDSLFARFGFWKSRKHYLNKMTLRELIVAYFQYYAIQAYLAIGTVSLVVLAMNFPGVVPTLIVVGLSSLAYPLAWYLLHRYILHGQFLYRMPLTAPVWKRIHYDHHQDPYDLEVLFGALYTTLPTVAIVTMPMGWLIGGIGGAFAGLATGVFVTCFYEFCHCIQHLAYKPKSEFLKRIKKWHMSHHFHNENGNFGITNYVWDRAFGTFDPENTVLAKSPTVFNLGYTEEEAVKYPWVARVSGGLGPATPRERRISD
;
A
#
# COMPACT_ATOMS: atom_id res chain seq x y z
N MET A 1 25.80 -25.02 10.26
CA MET A 1 25.24 -24.25 11.40
C MET A 1 23.74 -24.37 11.38
N VAL A 2 23.14 -24.96 12.41
CA VAL A 2 21.70 -25.15 12.54
C VAL A 2 21.05 -23.78 12.76
N ARG A 3 20.28 -23.33 11.78
CA ARG A 3 19.58 -22.04 11.73
C ARG A 3 18.49 -22.06 12.81
N ASN A 4 18.69 -21.35 13.92
CA ASN A 4 17.67 -21.25 14.97
C ASN A 4 16.50 -20.37 14.46
N LYS A 5 15.50 -20.99 13.85
CA LYS A 5 14.28 -20.34 13.32
C LYS A 5 13.53 -19.48 14.35
N ASN A 6 13.80 -19.66 15.65
CA ASN A 6 13.12 -18.93 16.71
C ASN A 6 13.76 -17.56 17.01
N GLU A 7 15.01 -17.32 16.62
CA GLU A 7 15.71 -16.05 16.91
C GLU A 7 15.22 -14.89 16.02
N TRP A 8 14.89 -15.20 14.76
CA TRP A 8 14.20 -14.30 13.82
C TRP A 8 12.87 -13.77 14.39
N ARG A 9 12.07 -14.67 14.97
CA ARG A 9 10.74 -14.37 15.53
C ARG A 9 10.82 -13.38 16.69
N ARG A 10 11.77 -13.59 17.60
CA ARG A 10 11.92 -12.79 18.82
C ARG A 10 12.31 -11.34 18.51
N ARG A 11 13.13 -11.12 17.48
CA ARG A 11 13.62 -9.79 17.09
C ARG A 11 12.61 -8.97 16.26
N MET A 12 11.73 -9.63 15.50
CA MET A 12 10.62 -8.96 14.79
C MET A 12 9.56 -8.44 15.76
N ALA A 13 9.33 -9.14 16.87
CA ALA A 13 8.36 -8.75 17.90
C ALA A 13 8.83 -7.57 18.78
N GLU A 14 10.13 -7.26 18.82
CA GLU A 14 10.70 -6.22 19.71
C GLU A 14 10.75 -4.82 19.09
N LYS A 15 10.49 -4.65 17.79
CA LYS A 15 10.58 -3.35 17.10
C LYS A 15 9.20 -2.76 16.82
N ASP A 16 8.47 -2.53 17.91
CA ASP A 16 7.24 -1.74 17.89
C ASP A 16 7.55 -0.30 17.47
N SER A 17 6.80 0.15 16.46
CA SER A 17 6.74 1.57 16.12
C SER A 17 6.31 2.37 17.35
N LEU A 18 6.86 3.57 17.53
CA LEU A 18 6.47 4.50 18.59
C LEU A 18 4.96 4.81 18.63
N PHE A 19 4.21 4.43 17.58
CA PHE A 19 2.77 4.61 17.42
C PHE A 19 1.92 3.38 17.83
N ALA A 20 2.53 2.24 18.20
CA ALA A 20 1.82 1.02 18.64
C ALA A 20 1.27 1.08 20.07
N ARG A 21 1.24 2.26 20.71
CA ARG A 21 1.04 2.41 22.15
C ARG A 21 -0.41 2.64 22.61
N PHE A 22 -1.41 2.69 21.72
CA PHE A 22 -2.81 2.95 22.09
C PHE A 22 -3.84 2.07 21.37
N GLY A 23 -4.84 1.58 22.12
CA GLY A 23 -6.08 0.98 21.58
C GLY A 23 -5.99 -0.45 21.03
N PHE A 24 -6.91 -0.78 20.10
CA PHE A 24 -7.06 -2.07 19.40
C PHE A 24 -5.75 -2.59 18.77
N TRP A 25 -4.84 -1.68 18.43
CA TRP A 25 -3.53 -1.97 17.83
C TRP A 25 -2.44 -2.39 18.83
N LYS A 26 -2.75 -2.52 20.11
CA LYS A 26 -1.77 -2.93 21.12
C LYS A 26 -1.54 -4.43 21.07
N SER A 27 -0.29 -4.85 20.84
CA SER A 27 0.29 -6.16 21.18
C SER A 27 -0.22 -7.42 20.44
N ARG A 28 -1.00 -7.29 19.35
CA ARG A 28 -1.38 -8.45 18.52
C ARG A 28 -1.36 -8.08 17.03
N LYS A 29 -0.71 -8.92 16.23
CA LYS A 29 -0.85 -8.89 14.77
C LYS A 29 -2.30 -9.12 14.38
N HIS A 30 -2.81 -8.29 13.48
CA HIS A 30 -4.17 -8.41 12.96
C HIS A 30 -4.13 -9.03 11.58
N TYR A 31 -4.76 -10.19 11.45
CA TYR A 31 -4.71 -10.99 10.24
C TYR A 31 -6.03 -10.95 9.49
N LEU A 32 -6.02 -10.38 8.28
CA LEU A 32 -7.20 -10.22 7.42
C LEU A 32 -7.88 -11.53 7.04
N ASN A 33 -7.14 -12.64 6.99
CA ASN A 33 -7.73 -13.95 6.73
C ASN A 33 -8.49 -14.54 7.95
N LYS A 34 -8.41 -13.90 9.11
CA LYS A 34 -9.09 -14.29 10.36
C LYS A 34 -10.11 -13.25 10.82
N MET A 35 -10.36 -12.21 10.02
CA MET A 35 -11.27 -11.12 10.34
C MET A 35 -12.55 -11.17 9.50
N THR A 36 -13.66 -10.77 10.10
CA THR A 36 -14.90 -10.43 9.43
C THR A 36 -14.83 -9.03 8.82
N LEU A 37 -15.76 -8.72 7.91
CA LEU A 37 -15.88 -7.36 7.35
C LEU A 37 -16.17 -6.31 8.44
N ARG A 38 -16.96 -6.67 9.47
CA ARG A 38 -17.29 -5.76 10.56
C ARG A 38 -16.05 -5.41 11.39
N GLU A 39 -15.24 -6.41 11.72
CA GLU A 39 -13.97 -6.19 12.43
C GLU A 39 -13.00 -5.36 11.60
N LEU A 40 -12.92 -5.60 10.29
CA LEU A 40 -12.11 -4.76 9.40
C LEU A 40 -12.57 -3.30 9.43
N ILE A 41 -13.87 -3.02 9.32
CA ILE A 41 -14.39 -1.65 9.34
C ILE A 41 -13.99 -0.95 10.64
N VAL A 42 -14.16 -1.62 11.79
CA VAL A 42 -13.76 -1.07 13.09
C VAL A 42 -12.26 -0.80 13.14
N ALA A 43 -11.44 -1.77 12.74
CA ALA A 43 -9.97 -1.64 12.72
C ALA A 43 -9.53 -0.47 11.82
N TYR A 44 -10.09 -0.38 10.61
CA TYR A 44 -9.76 0.63 9.61
C TYR A 44 -9.95 2.05 10.15
N PHE A 45 -11.10 2.36 10.76
CA PHE A 45 -11.36 3.68 11.34
C PHE A 45 -10.62 3.93 12.67
N GLN A 46 -10.06 2.89 13.28
CA GLN A 46 -9.17 3.01 14.44
C GLN A 46 -7.70 3.22 14.05
N TYR A 47 -7.33 3.04 12.78
CA TYR A 47 -5.95 3.20 12.35
C TYR A 47 -5.57 4.69 12.29
N TYR A 48 -4.45 5.05 12.94
CA TYR A 48 -4.05 6.45 13.14
C TYR A 48 -3.86 7.20 11.81
N ALA A 49 -3.32 6.56 10.77
CA ALA A 49 -3.11 7.21 9.48
C ALA A 49 -4.45 7.52 8.80
N ILE A 50 -5.44 6.62 8.89
CA ILE A 50 -6.79 6.87 8.36
C ILE A 50 -7.44 8.03 9.11
N GLN A 51 -7.33 8.07 10.44
CA GLN A 51 -7.84 9.21 11.23
C GLN A 51 -7.17 10.53 10.82
N ALA A 52 -5.85 10.52 10.62
CA ALA A 52 -5.10 11.68 10.15
C ALA A 52 -5.55 12.12 8.75
N TYR A 53 -5.73 11.20 7.80
CA TYR A 53 -6.22 11.52 6.45
C TYR A 53 -7.63 12.12 6.47
N LEU A 54 -8.54 11.56 7.28
CA LEU A 54 -9.89 12.10 7.43
C LEU A 54 -9.85 13.50 8.03
N ALA A 55 -9.06 13.72 9.10
CA ALA A 55 -8.91 15.04 9.71
C ALA A 55 -8.32 16.07 8.72
N ILE A 56 -7.25 15.70 8.01
CA ILE A 56 -6.63 16.56 6.99
C ILE A 56 -7.60 16.85 5.84
N GLY A 57 -8.37 15.85 5.41
CA GLY A 57 -9.41 16.01 4.40
C GLY A 57 -10.47 17.00 4.84
N THR A 58 -10.98 16.86 6.07
CA THR A 58 -11.96 17.80 6.65
C THR A 58 -11.40 19.22 6.75
N VAL A 59 -10.18 19.39 7.28
CA VAL A 59 -9.53 20.71 7.34
C VAL A 59 -9.34 21.29 5.94
N SER A 60 -8.97 20.46 4.96
CA SER A 60 -8.81 20.90 3.57
C SER A 60 -10.12 21.35 2.95
N LEU A 61 -11.24 20.68 3.26
CA LEU A 61 -12.57 21.13 2.84
C LEU A 61 -12.97 22.46 3.47
N VAL A 62 -12.62 22.69 4.75
CA VAL A 62 -12.85 23.99 5.42
C VAL A 62 -12.04 25.09 4.74
N VAL A 63 -10.75 24.86 4.46
CA VAL A 63 -9.90 25.85 3.77
C VAL A 63 -10.40 26.11 2.34
N LEU A 64 -10.83 25.08 1.62
CA LEU A 64 -11.50 25.21 0.32
C LEU A 64 -12.75 26.09 0.43
N ALA A 65 -13.62 25.85 1.41
CA ALA A 65 -14.84 26.64 1.59
C ALA A 65 -14.54 28.12 1.89
N MET A 66 -13.52 28.40 2.70
CA MET A 66 -13.08 29.76 3.02
C MET A 66 -12.40 30.48 1.84
N ASN A 67 -11.84 29.73 0.89
CA ASN A 67 -11.10 30.26 -0.27
C ASN A 67 -11.71 29.79 -1.59
N PHE A 68 -13.04 29.67 -1.65
CA PHE A 68 -13.72 28.96 -2.72
C PHE A 68 -13.44 29.59 -4.10
N PRO A 69 -12.76 28.90 -5.03
CA PRO A 69 -12.35 29.47 -6.31
C PRO A 69 -13.48 29.47 -7.35
N GLY A 70 -14.68 29.03 -6.97
CA GLY A 70 -15.80 28.77 -7.88
C GLY A 70 -15.96 27.29 -8.21
N VAL A 71 -17.15 26.93 -8.70
CA VAL A 71 -17.54 25.55 -8.99
C VAL A 71 -16.68 24.94 -10.09
N VAL A 72 -16.50 25.66 -11.20
CA VAL A 72 -15.78 25.13 -12.38
C VAL A 72 -14.31 24.81 -12.06
N PRO A 73 -13.50 25.74 -11.50
CA PRO A 73 -12.12 25.42 -11.11
C PRO A 73 -12.05 24.26 -10.12
N THR A 74 -12.97 24.20 -9.15
CA THR A 74 -13.03 23.12 -8.16
C THR A 74 -13.27 21.77 -8.83
N LEU A 75 -14.25 21.67 -9.73
CA LEU A 75 -14.55 20.42 -10.45
C LEU A 75 -13.37 19.96 -11.33
N ILE A 76 -12.69 20.90 -11.99
CA ILE A 76 -11.49 20.59 -12.78
C ILE A 76 -10.40 20.01 -11.86
N VAL A 77 -10.13 20.64 -10.72
CA VAL A 77 -9.12 20.16 -9.75
C VAL A 77 -9.48 18.78 -9.21
N VAL A 78 -10.74 18.53 -8.85
CA VAL A 78 -11.20 17.22 -8.37
C VAL A 78 -11.01 16.15 -9.44
N GLY A 79 -11.42 16.44 -10.69
CA GLY A 79 -11.27 15.52 -11.82
C GLY A 79 -9.81 15.18 -12.10
N LEU A 80 -8.95 16.20 -12.21
CA LEU A 80 -7.53 16.00 -12.46
C LEU A 80 -6.83 15.27 -11.31
N SER A 81 -7.11 15.64 -10.05
CA SER A 81 -6.51 14.98 -8.88
C SER A 81 -6.93 13.51 -8.78
N SER A 82 -8.18 13.19 -9.15
CA SER A 82 -8.70 11.82 -9.19
C SER A 82 -8.06 10.95 -10.27
N LEU A 83 -7.38 11.54 -11.26
CA LEU A 83 -6.62 10.83 -12.30
C LEU A 83 -5.12 10.83 -12.01
N ALA A 84 -4.58 11.98 -11.63
CA ALA A 84 -3.16 12.21 -11.39
C ALA A 84 -2.65 11.41 -10.18
N TYR A 85 -3.40 11.36 -9.08
CA TYR A 85 -2.95 10.63 -7.91
C TYR A 85 -2.90 9.10 -8.14
N PRO A 86 -3.93 8.45 -8.72
CA PRO A 86 -3.82 7.05 -9.12
C PRO A 86 -2.70 6.76 -10.13
N LEU A 87 -2.36 7.71 -11.01
CA LEU A 87 -1.20 7.58 -11.90
C LEU A 87 0.10 7.56 -11.08
N ALA A 88 0.27 8.55 -10.21
CA ALA A 88 1.44 8.66 -9.35
C ALA A 88 1.60 7.40 -8.50
N TRP A 89 0.50 6.88 -7.93
CA TRP A 89 0.53 5.61 -7.22
C TRP A 89 0.96 4.45 -8.14
N TYR A 90 0.37 4.30 -9.32
CA TYR A 90 0.74 3.24 -10.25
C TYR A 90 2.25 3.25 -10.57
N LEU A 91 2.81 4.44 -10.84
CA LEU A 91 4.24 4.60 -11.09
C LEU A 91 5.09 4.26 -9.87
N LEU A 92 4.69 4.71 -8.68
CA LEU A 92 5.39 4.38 -7.43
C LEU A 92 5.32 2.88 -7.14
N HIS A 93 4.16 2.27 -7.29
CA HIS A 93 3.95 0.85 -7.06
C HIS A 93 4.85 0.02 -7.98
N ARG A 94 4.85 0.34 -9.28
CA ARG A 94 5.66 -0.39 -10.26
C ARG A 94 7.17 -0.14 -10.12
N TYR A 95 7.61 1.11 -10.03
CA TYR A 95 9.03 1.45 -10.17
C TYR A 95 9.78 1.64 -8.86
N ILE A 96 9.07 1.95 -7.77
CA ILE A 96 9.67 2.17 -6.44
C ILE A 96 9.40 0.98 -5.52
N LEU A 97 8.14 0.56 -5.39
CA LEU A 97 7.75 -0.52 -4.47
C LEU A 97 8.17 -1.90 -4.99
N HIS A 98 8.00 -2.16 -6.30
CA HIS A 98 8.50 -3.36 -6.98
C HIS A 98 9.91 -3.17 -7.58
N GLY A 99 10.47 -1.97 -7.46
CA GLY A 99 11.81 -1.68 -7.94
C GLY A 99 12.90 -2.28 -7.05
N GLN A 100 14.01 -2.68 -7.66
CA GLN A 100 15.13 -3.30 -6.95
C GLN A 100 16.17 -2.29 -6.41
N PHE A 101 16.05 -1.02 -6.78
CA PHE A 101 17.07 -0.01 -6.48
C PHE A 101 17.22 0.25 -4.98
N LEU A 102 16.11 0.37 -4.25
CA LEU A 102 16.13 0.77 -2.85
C LEU A 102 16.76 -0.29 -1.93
N TYR A 103 16.52 -1.59 -2.16
CA TYR A 103 17.12 -2.61 -1.29
C TYR A 103 18.64 -2.73 -1.46
N ARG A 104 19.21 -2.20 -2.55
CA ARG A 104 20.66 -2.26 -2.82
C ARG A 104 21.46 -1.29 -1.95
N MET A 105 20.81 -0.29 -1.37
CA MET A 105 21.45 0.71 -0.53
C MET A 105 21.08 0.51 0.95
N PRO A 106 22.05 0.56 1.88
CA PRO A 106 21.79 0.30 3.30
C PRO A 106 20.79 1.28 3.94
N LEU A 107 20.79 2.53 3.49
CA LEU A 107 19.93 3.59 4.05
C LEU A 107 18.46 3.45 3.63
N THR A 108 18.19 2.93 2.44
CA THR A 108 16.82 2.85 1.89
C THR A 108 16.24 1.44 1.95
N ALA A 109 17.05 0.40 2.14
CA ALA A 109 16.58 -0.98 2.28
C ALA A 109 15.55 -1.19 3.40
N PRO A 110 15.68 -0.59 4.61
CA PRO A 110 14.65 -0.72 5.64
C PRO A 110 13.32 -0.10 5.23
N VAL A 111 13.37 1.00 4.48
CA VAL A 111 12.18 1.68 3.97
C VAL A 111 11.50 0.80 2.93
N TRP A 112 12.23 0.34 1.91
CA TRP A 112 11.71 -0.58 0.88
C TRP A 112 11.09 -1.84 1.47
N LYS A 113 11.77 -2.41 2.48
CA LYS A 113 11.26 -3.55 3.24
C LYS A 113 9.86 -3.24 3.79
N ARG A 114 9.73 -2.14 4.52
CA ARG A 114 8.53 -1.82 5.29
C ARG A 114 7.34 -1.36 4.44
N ILE A 115 7.61 -0.65 3.35
CA ILE A 115 6.57 -0.03 2.52
C ILE A 115 5.87 -1.00 1.57
N HIS A 116 6.48 -2.16 1.23
CA HIS A 116 5.83 -3.12 0.34
C HIS A 116 6.35 -4.56 0.38
N TYR A 117 7.66 -4.78 0.55
CA TYR A 117 8.20 -6.14 0.60
C TYR A 117 7.58 -6.97 1.72
N ASP A 118 7.40 -6.39 2.91
CA ASP A 118 6.74 -7.05 4.05
C ASP A 118 5.29 -7.44 3.72
N HIS A 119 4.59 -6.61 2.92
CA HIS A 119 3.23 -6.92 2.47
C HIS A 119 3.20 -8.09 1.49
N HIS A 120 4.15 -8.18 0.55
CA HIS A 120 4.27 -9.38 -0.31
C HIS A 120 4.70 -10.62 0.47
N GLN A 121 5.53 -10.45 1.51
CA GLN A 121 5.92 -11.53 2.40
C GLN A 121 4.77 -12.02 3.30
N ASP A 122 3.86 -11.16 3.74
CA ASP A 122 2.67 -11.52 4.51
C ASP A 122 1.46 -10.65 4.13
N PRO A 123 0.75 -11.00 3.02
CA PRO A 123 -0.33 -10.16 2.49
C PRO A 123 -1.56 -10.07 3.39
N TYR A 124 -1.66 -10.95 4.40
CA TYR A 124 -2.76 -10.95 5.35
C TYR A 124 -2.48 -10.12 6.60
N ASP A 125 -1.22 -9.72 6.84
CA ASP A 125 -0.86 -8.86 7.97
C ASP A 125 -1.34 -7.42 7.71
N LEU A 126 -2.33 -6.98 8.49
CA LEU A 126 -2.98 -5.69 8.32
C LEU A 126 -2.02 -4.51 8.63
N GLU A 127 -1.00 -4.71 9.46
CA GLU A 127 -0.08 -3.65 9.86
C GLU A 127 0.88 -3.22 8.74
N VAL A 128 1.05 -4.08 7.73
CA VAL A 128 1.93 -3.83 6.59
C VAL A 128 1.17 -3.47 5.33
N LEU A 129 -0.17 -3.45 5.40
CA LEU A 129 -1.03 -3.13 4.27
C LEU A 129 -1.23 -1.62 4.10
N PHE A 130 -1.34 -0.89 5.21
CA PHE A 130 -1.56 0.56 5.15
C PHE A 130 -0.32 1.34 4.74
N GLY A 131 -0.49 2.28 3.82
CA GLY A 131 0.51 3.30 3.52
C GLY A 131 0.88 4.11 4.77
N ALA A 132 2.18 4.26 5.03
CA ALA A 132 2.64 5.04 6.17
C ALA A 132 2.35 6.53 5.97
N LEU A 133 1.90 7.23 7.01
CA LEU A 133 1.54 8.65 6.95
C LEU A 133 2.68 9.51 6.36
N TYR A 134 3.93 9.23 6.76
CA TYR A 134 5.12 10.00 6.35
C TYR A 134 5.58 9.73 4.91
N THR A 135 5.15 8.64 4.27
CA THR A 135 5.42 8.39 2.85
C THR A 135 4.24 8.83 1.99
N THR A 136 3.02 8.51 2.40
CA THR A 136 1.84 8.71 1.57
C THR A 136 1.40 10.17 1.54
N LEU A 137 1.30 10.85 2.69
CA LEU A 137 0.76 12.22 2.74
C LEU A 137 1.61 13.22 1.94
N PRO A 138 2.96 13.24 2.03
CA PRO A 138 3.76 14.13 1.20
C PRO A 138 3.58 13.87 -0.29
N THR A 139 3.49 12.59 -0.71
CA THR A 139 3.21 12.24 -2.10
C THR A 139 1.85 12.77 -2.55
N VAL A 140 0.79 12.61 -1.76
CA VAL A 140 -0.54 13.18 -2.08
C VAL A 140 -0.41 14.69 -2.30
N ALA A 141 0.17 15.39 -1.32
CA ALA A 141 0.28 16.85 -1.35
C ALA A 141 1.10 17.34 -2.55
N ILE A 142 2.26 16.74 -2.83
CA ILE A 142 3.15 17.10 -3.95
C ILE A 142 2.45 16.89 -5.30
N VAL A 143 1.66 15.83 -5.44
CA VAL A 143 0.98 15.52 -6.71
C VAL A 143 -0.24 16.42 -6.94
N THR A 144 -1.03 16.70 -5.90
CA THR A 144 -2.34 17.35 -6.09
C THR A 144 -2.34 18.85 -5.82
N MET A 145 -1.59 19.33 -4.81
CA MET A 145 -1.67 20.74 -4.39
C MET A 145 -1.09 21.73 -5.41
N PRO A 146 0.08 21.49 -6.04
CA PRO A 146 0.63 22.45 -7.01
C PRO A 146 -0.29 22.66 -8.21
N MET A 147 -0.83 21.57 -8.76
CA MET A 147 -1.81 21.64 -9.85
C MET A 147 -3.10 22.35 -9.40
N GLY A 148 -3.60 22.01 -8.21
CA GLY A 148 -4.75 22.69 -7.63
C GLY A 148 -4.54 24.19 -7.47
N TRP A 149 -3.35 24.58 -6.98
CA TRP A 149 -2.96 25.99 -6.82
C TRP A 149 -2.98 26.75 -8.15
N LEU A 150 -2.42 26.16 -9.20
CA LEU A 150 -2.38 26.79 -10.53
C LEU A 150 -3.78 27.05 -11.10
N ILE A 151 -4.79 26.25 -10.72
CA ILE A 151 -6.14 26.34 -11.25
C ILE A 151 -7.04 27.24 -10.38
N GLY A 152 -6.88 27.22 -9.06
CA GLY A 152 -7.81 27.87 -8.13
C GLY A 152 -7.15 28.49 -6.89
N GLY A 153 -5.85 28.78 -6.92
CA GLY A 153 -5.11 29.36 -5.79
C GLY A 153 -5.19 28.50 -4.53
N ILE A 154 -5.29 29.13 -3.35
CA ILE A 154 -5.40 28.43 -2.06
C ILE A 154 -6.56 27.42 -2.08
N GLY A 155 -7.75 27.83 -2.53
CA GLY A 155 -8.91 26.95 -2.58
C GLY A 155 -8.68 25.74 -3.48
N GLY A 156 -8.12 25.95 -4.67
CA GLY A 156 -7.77 24.87 -5.58
C GLY A 156 -6.73 23.92 -5.00
N ALA A 157 -5.67 24.42 -4.34
CA ALA A 157 -4.66 23.56 -3.72
C ALA A 157 -5.27 22.63 -2.66
N PHE A 158 -6.14 23.15 -1.80
CA PHE A 158 -6.81 22.36 -0.77
C PHE A 158 -7.96 21.50 -1.30
N ALA A 159 -8.60 21.86 -2.42
CA ALA A 159 -9.47 20.94 -3.16
C ALA A 159 -8.69 19.72 -3.67
N GLY A 160 -7.50 19.95 -4.21
CA GLY A 160 -6.60 18.89 -4.66
C GLY A 160 -6.13 18.00 -3.51
N LEU A 161 -5.72 18.59 -2.39
CA LEU A 161 -5.33 17.84 -1.19
C LEU A 161 -6.49 17.00 -0.64
N ALA A 162 -7.67 17.61 -0.46
CA ALA A 162 -8.88 16.91 0.01
C ALA A 162 -9.22 15.72 -0.89
N THR A 163 -9.22 15.93 -2.21
CA THR A 163 -9.48 14.86 -3.19
C THR A 163 -8.48 13.73 -3.05
N GLY A 164 -7.19 14.06 -3.00
CA GLY A 164 -6.12 13.07 -2.90
C GLY A 164 -6.19 12.22 -1.62
N VAL A 165 -6.45 12.83 -0.46
CA VAL A 165 -6.55 12.08 0.80
C VAL A 165 -7.81 11.23 0.88
N PHE A 166 -8.95 11.68 0.34
CA PHE A 166 -10.16 10.84 0.29
C PHE A 166 -10.03 9.68 -0.70
N VAL A 167 -9.38 9.91 -1.85
CA VAL A 167 -9.01 8.83 -2.77
C VAL A 167 -8.09 7.83 -2.08
N THR A 168 -7.10 8.30 -1.30
CA THR A 168 -6.21 7.45 -0.49
C THR A 168 -7.00 6.60 0.50
N CYS A 169 -7.93 7.19 1.27
CA CYS A 169 -8.77 6.41 2.19
C CYS A 169 -9.55 5.32 1.44
N PHE A 170 -10.25 5.68 0.36
CA PHE A 170 -11.00 4.71 -0.44
C PHE A 170 -10.11 3.58 -0.97
N TYR A 171 -8.90 3.93 -1.41
CA TYR A 171 -7.89 3.02 -1.91
C TYR A 171 -7.47 2.00 -0.86
N GLU A 172 -7.03 2.47 0.31
CA GLU A 172 -6.58 1.68 1.45
C GLU A 172 -7.71 0.73 1.93
N PHE A 173 -8.95 1.22 1.97
CA PHE A 173 -10.09 0.39 2.37
C PHE A 173 -10.37 -0.74 1.36
N CYS A 174 -10.30 -0.43 0.06
CA CYS A 174 -10.46 -1.44 -0.98
C CYS A 174 -9.32 -2.46 -0.94
N HIS A 175 -8.07 -2.02 -0.73
CA HIS A 175 -6.91 -2.89 -0.58
C HIS A 175 -7.10 -3.88 0.58
N CYS A 176 -7.58 -3.40 1.74
CA CYS A 176 -7.93 -4.27 2.87
C CYS A 176 -8.97 -5.35 2.47
N ILE A 177 -10.04 -4.96 1.77
CA ILE A 177 -11.11 -5.88 1.33
C ILE A 177 -10.58 -6.95 0.36
N GLN A 178 -9.62 -6.58 -0.49
CA GLN A 178 -9.02 -7.50 -1.45
C GLN A 178 -8.27 -8.64 -0.74
N HIS A 179 -7.63 -8.35 0.40
CA HIS A 179 -6.90 -9.34 1.22
C HIS A 179 -7.74 -10.00 2.32
N LEU A 180 -8.91 -9.47 2.67
CA LEU A 180 -9.85 -10.06 3.63
C LEU A 180 -10.31 -11.47 3.21
N ALA A 181 -10.47 -12.44 4.12
CA ALA A 181 -11.07 -13.75 3.81
C ALA A 181 -12.60 -13.70 3.63
N TYR A 182 -13.06 -12.77 2.80
CA TYR A 182 -14.45 -12.45 2.52
C TYR A 182 -14.69 -12.51 1.01
N LYS A 183 -15.86 -13.03 0.61
CA LYS A 183 -16.35 -12.96 -0.77
C LYS A 183 -17.26 -11.74 -0.92
N PRO A 184 -16.79 -10.64 -1.58
CA PRO A 184 -17.60 -9.44 -1.73
C PRO A 184 -18.90 -9.72 -2.48
N LYS A 185 -19.99 -9.05 -2.10
CA LYS A 185 -21.25 -9.09 -2.87
C LYS A 185 -21.16 -8.28 -4.16
N SER A 186 -20.48 -7.13 -4.12
CA SER A 186 -20.30 -6.24 -5.26
C SER A 186 -19.40 -6.86 -6.34
N GLU A 187 -19.87 -6.86 -7.60
CA GLU A 187 -19.09 -7.31 -8.76
C GLU A 187 -17.82 -6.49 -8.98
N PHE A 188 -17.87 -5.19 -8.68
CA PHE A 188 -16.68 -4.33 -8.72
C PHE A 188 -15.62 -4.83 -7.74
N LEU A 189 -16.00 -5.07 -6.47
CA LEU A 189 -15.07 -5.54 -5.44
C LEU A 189 -14.53 -6.95 -5.72
N LYS A 190 -15.37 -7.86 -6.24
CA LYS A 190 -14.93 -9.20 -6.66
C LYS A 190 -13.84 -9.11 -7.73
N ARG A 191 -14.02 -8.21 -8.70
CA ARG A 191 -13.13 -8.05 -9.85
C ARG A 191 -11.77 -7.49 -9.45
N ILE A 192 -11.76 -6.36 -8.74
CA ILE A 192 -10.49 -5.76 -8.29
C ILE A 192 -9.74 -6.69 -7.32
N LYS A 193 -10.47 -7.46 -6.50
CA LYS A 193 -9.88 -8.51 -5.67
C LYS A 193 -9.23 -9.60 -6.50
N LYS A 194 -9.90 -10.16 -7.50
CA LYS A 194 -9.31 -11.18 -8.39
C LYS A 194 -8.00 -10.68 -8.99
N TRP A 195 -8.00 -9.47 -9.54
CA TRP A 195 -6.85 -8.90 -10.23
C TRP A 195 -5.69 -8.58 -9.29
N HIS A 196 -5.97 -8.02 -8.11
CA HIS A 196 -4.93 -7.76 -7.11
C HIS A 196 -4.38 -9.04 -6.47
N MET A 197 -5.21 -10.06 -6.27
CA MET A 197 -4.73 -11.36 -5.79
C MET A 197 -3.86 -12.06 -6.84
N SER A 198 -4.14 -11.88 -8.14
CA SER A 198 -3.21 -12.33 -9.20
C SER A 198 -1.83 -11.68 -9.04
N HIS A 199 -1.77 -10.37 -8.76
CA HIS A 199 -0.51 -9.67 -8.51
C HIS A 199 0.30 -10.28 -7.35
N HIS A 200 -0.34 -10.64 -6.24
CA HIS A 200 0.34 -11.21 -5.07
C HIS A 200 0.64 -12.71 -5.12
N PHE A 201 -0.01 -13.47 -6.00
CA PHE A 201 0.08 -14.94 -5.97
C PHE A 201 0.43 -15.58 -7.32
N HIS A 202 0.36 -14.83 -8.42
CA HIS A 202 0.72 -15.28 -9.76
C HIS A 202 1.95 -14.56 -10.31
N ASN A 203 1.89 -13.24 -10.48
CA ASN A 203 3.04 -12.46 -10.96
C ASN A 203 2.97 -11.00 -10.48
N GLU A 204 3.99 -10.58 -9.74
CA GLU A 204 4.16 -9.26 -9.15
C GLU A 204 4.47 -8.15 -10.17
N ASN A 205 4.68 -8.48 -11.44
CA ASN A 205 5.01 -7.54 -12.52
C ASN A 205 3.81 -7.10 -13.38
N GLY A 206 2.59 -7.48 -12.98
CA GLY A 206 1.35 -7.06 -13.61
C GLY A 206 0.30 -6.62 -12.59
N ASN A 207 -0.80 -6.04 -13.06
CA ASN A 207 -1.97 -5.69 -12.24
C ASN A 207 -1.63 -4.81 -11.01
N PHE A 208 -0.84 -3.75 -11.21
CA PHE A 208 -0.39 -2.83 -10.16
C PHE A 208 -1.51 -1.96 -9.58
N GLY A 209 -2.61 -1.77 -10.30
CA GLY A 209 -3.79 -1.07 -9.80
C GLY A 209 -4.43 -1.77 -8.60
N ILE A 210 -5.13 -1.00 -7.76
CA ILE A 210 -5.93 -1.52 -6.64
C ILE A 210 -7.40 -1.20 -6.84
N THR A 211 -7.78 0.06 -6.94
CA THR A 211 -9.20 0.45 -7.13
C THR A 211 -9.62 0.49 -8.58
N ASN A 212 -8.67 0.74 -9.49
CA ASN A 212 -8.87 0.72 -10.93
C ASN A 212 -7.56 0.31 -11.63
N TYR A 213 -7.68 -0.11 -12.88
CA TYR A 213 -6.58 -0.67 -13.70
C TYR A 213 -6.41 0.11 -15.01
N VAL A 214 -6.82 1.38 -15.03
CA VAL A 214 -6.71 2.23 -16.21
C VAL A 214 -5.25 2.38 -16.63
N TRP A 215 -4.37 2.61 -15.66
CA TRP A 215 -2.93 2.77 -15.90
C TRP A 215 -2.26 1.45 -16.26
N ASP A 216 -2.68 0.31 -15.69
CA ASP A 216 -2.18 -0.99 -16.15
C ASP A 216 -2.49 -1.23 -17.64
N ARG A 217 -3.68 -0.83 -18.10
CA ARG A 217 -4.03 -0.93 -19.52
C ARG A 217 -3.21 0.02 -20.38
N ALA A 218 -3.07 1.27 -19.94
CA ALA A 218 -2.31 2.29 -20.67
C ALA A 218 -0.83 1.93 -20.82
N PHE A 219 -0.25 1.25 -19.83
CA PHE A 219 1.17 0.88 -19.78
C PHE A 219 1.43 -0.61 -20.06
N GLY A 220 0.41 -1.37 -20.49
CA GLY A 220 0.56 -2.76 -20.92
C GLY A 220 0.89 -3.77 -19.82
N THR A 221 0.49 -3.53 -18.58
CA THR A 221 0.71 -4.43 -17.43
C THR A 221 -0.56 -5.10 -16.92
N PHE A 222 -1.67 -4.96 -17.64
CA PHE A 222 -2.94 -5.56 -17.26
C PHE A 222 -3.06 -7.02 -17.73
N ASP A 223 -3.04 -7.97 -16.79
CA ASP A 223 -3.18 -9.42 -17.05
C ASP A 223 -4.23 -10.06 -16.12
N PRO A 224 -5.52 -9.81 -16.36
CA PRO A 224 -6.60 -10.20 -15.44
C PRO A 224 -6.87 -11.70 -15.34
N GLU A 225 -6.47 -12.46 -16.37
CA GLU A 225 -6.72 -13.89 -16.52
C GLU A 225 -5.45 -14.72 -16.41
N ASN A 226 -4.31 -14.11 -16.08
CA ASN A 226 -3.01 -14.77 -15.94
C ASN A 226 -2.56 -15.49 -17.23
N THR A 227 -2.88 -14.92 -18.38
CA THR A 227 -2.60 -15.52 -19.70
C THR A 227 -1.39 -14.90 -20.38
N VAL A 228 -0.98 -13.71 -19.97
CA VAL A 228 0.13 -12.97 -20.60
C VAL A 228 1.44 -13.19 -19.84
N LEU A 229 1.41 -13.08 -18.52
CA LEU A 229 2.57 -13.22 -17.66
C LEU A 229 2.66 -14.66 -17.11
N ALA A 230 3.83 -15.27 -17.25
CA ALA A 230 4.11 -16.55 -16.59
C ALA A 230 4.11 -16.38 -15.06
N LYS A 231 3.88 -17.48 -14.33
CA LYS A 231 3.96 -17.44 -12.87
C LYS A 231 5.37 -17.05 -12.41
N SER A 232 5.47 -16.04 -11.56
CA SER A 232 6.77 -15.53 -11.10
C SER A 232 7.33 -16.36 -9.93
N PRO A 233 8.65 -16.64 -9.92
CA PRO A 233 9.31 -17.27 -8.77
C PRO A 233 9.54 -16.29 -7.60
N THR A 234 9.40 -14.98 -7.85
CA THR A 234 9.79 -13.91 -6.91
C THR A 234 8.61 -13.14 -6.33
N VAL A 235 7.38 -13.62 -6.54
CA VAL A 235 6.15 -12.92 -6.12
C VAL A 235 6.13 -12.54 -4.63
N PHE A 236 6.77 -13.32 -3.77
CA PHE A 236 6.83 -13.00 -2.33
C PHE A 236 8.03 -12.15 -1.94
N ASN A 237 9.11 -12.12 -2.72
CA ASN A 237 10.36 -11.44 -2.36
C ASN A 237 10.75 -10.27 -3.29
N LEU A 238 9.95 -9.99 -4.32
CA LEU A 238 10.13 -8.87 -5.25
C LEU A 238 11.52 -8.84 -5.90
N GLY A 239 12.08 -10.02 -6.15
CA GLY A 239 13.40 -10.20 -6.75
C GLY A 239 14.57 -10.14 -5.77
N TYR A 240 14.32 -10.00 -4.46
CA TYR A 240 15.34 -10.11 -3.42
C TYR A 240 15.65 -11.58 -3.12
N THR A 241 16.39 -12.23 -4.03
CA THR A 241 16.80 -13.64 -3.95
C THR A 241 17.96 -13.87 -2.98
N GLU A 242 18.37 -15.13 -2.80
CA GLU A 242 19.55 -15.46 -1.99
C GLU A 242 20.82 -14.83 -2.56
N GLU A 243 20.98 -14.84 -3.88
CA GLU A 243 22.10 -14.23 -4.59
C GLU A 243 22.14 -12.71 -4.36
N GLU A 244 21.00 -12.04 -4.47
CA GLU A 244 20.91 -10.60 -4.20
C GLU A 244 21.21 -10.30 -2.72
N ALA A 245 20.82 -11.16 -1.79
CA ALA A 245 21.08 -10.97 -0.36
C ALA A 245 22.55 -11.18 0.03
N VAL A 246 23.30 -12.00 -0.70
CA VAL A 246 24.77 -12.08 -0.56
C VAL A 246 25.41 -10.75 -0.93
N LYS A 247 24.95 -10.12 -2.02
CA LYS A 247 25.51 -8.87 -2.54
C LYS A 247 25.03 -7.63 -1.77
N TYR A 248 23.77 -7.63 -1.36
CA TYR A 248 23.07 -6.52 -0.70
C TYR A 248 22.37 -7.03 0.57
N PRO A 249 23.12 -7.27 1.67
CA PRO A 249 22.61 -8.00 2.84
C PRO A 249 21.67 -7.17 3.73
N TRP A 250 21.33 -5.95 3.34
CA TRP A 250 20.68 -4.96 4.20
C TRP A 250 19.27 -5.39 4.63
N VAL A 251 18.43 -5.81 3.68
CA VAL A 251 17.08 -6.31 3.97
C VAL A 251 17.16 -7.57 4.82
N ALA A 252 17.99 -8.55 4.46
CA ALA A 252 18.18 -9.77 5.25
C ALA A 252 18.62 -9.48 6.70
N ARG A 253 19.54 -8.52 6.91
CA ARG A 253 19.99 -8.12 8.26
C ARG A 253 18.86 -7.53 9.10
N VAL A 254 18.05 -6.63 8.54
CA VAL A 254 16.93 -6.04 9.28
C VAL A 254 15.76 -7.00 9.44
N SER A 255 15.61 -7.96 8.52
CA SER A 255 14.62 -9.03 8.57
C SER A 255 15.01 -10.18 9.51
N GLY A 256 16.26 -10.28 9.98
CA GLY A 256 16.73 -11.44 10.74
C GLY A 256 16.93 -12.71 9.90
N GLY A 257 17.08 -12.57 8.59
CA GLY A 257 17.19 -13.66 7.62
C GLY A 257 16.41 -13.36 6.33
N LEU A 258 16.41 -14.34 5.41
CA LEU A 258 15.53 -14.32 4.26
C LEU A 258 14.15 -14.81 4.68
N GLY A 259 13.11 -14.10 4.25
CA GLY A 259 11.74 -14.52 4.41
C GLY A 259 11.40 -15.76 3.57
N PRO A 260 10.26 -16.41 3.82
CA PRO A 260 9.83 -17.59 3.08
C PRO A 260 9.78 -17.32 1.57
N ALA A 261 10.35 -18.25 0.80
CA ALA A 261 10.31 -18.24 -0.65
C ALA A 261 8.95 -18.72 -1.18
N THR A 262 8.18 -19.46 -0.37
CA THR A 262 6.90 -20.03 -0.78
C THR A 262 5.78 -19.87 0.25
N PRO A 263 4.49 -19.93 -0.17
CA PRO A 263 3.36 -19.97 0.76
C PRO A 263 3.35 -21.20 1.67
N ARG A 264 4.02 -22.29 1.27
CA ARG A 264 4.10 -23.53 2.06
C ARG A 264 5.05 -23.37 3.24
N GLU A 265 6.15 -22.66 3.04
CA GLU A 265 7.10 -22.33 4.12
C GLU A 265 6.47 -21.43 5.18
N ARG A 266 5.49 -20.58 4.81
CA ARG A 266 4.67 -19.80 5.76
C ARG A 266 3.76 -20.66 6.64
N ARG A 267 3.10 -21.67 6.10
CA ARG A 267 2.15 -22.50 6.88
C ARG A 267 2.81 -23.43 7.89
N ILE A 268 4.10 -23.72 7.72
CA ILE A 268 4.87 -24.55 8.66
C ILE A 268 5.37 -23.69 9.85
N SER A 269 5.27 -22.37 9.75
CA SER A 269 5.70 -21.44 10.79
C SER A 269 4.60 -20.94 11.73
N ASP A 270 3.33 -21.13 11.37
CA ASP A 270 2.14 -20.84 12.19
C ASP A 270 1.75 -22.02 13.08
#